data_AF-A0A378WR58-F1
#
_entry.id   AF-A0A378WR58-F1
#
_cell.length_a   1.000
_cell.length_b   1.000
_cell.length_c   1.000
_cell.angle_alpha   90.00
_cell.angle_beta   90.00
_cell.angle_gamma   90.00
#
_symmetry.space_group_name_H-M   'P 1'
#
loop_
_entity.id
_entity.type
_entity.pdbx_description
1 polymer ?
#
loop_
_entity_poly.entity_id
_entity_poly.type
_entity_poly.pdbx_seq_one_letter_code
_entity_poly.pdbx_strand_id
1 'polypeptide(L)'
;MHEDGSVGTVEWAVAGRALPGQRVSGDRSVVLDAGDGSVLFAVLDGLGHGAAAADAADRAAQVLADNRAEPLDVLMVLCHRAMADTRGAAVSLVLFTGDDELQWLGVGNVESRVVAIGPGKPAVRATALLTGGIVGYLLPPNLQTQTVAIRPGDVLVMSTDGIVSDFVDTLDLARPATDIADDILRHHVKDTDDALVLAARHRGPIAGAS
;
A
#
# COMPACT_ATOMS: atom_id res chain seq x y z
N MET A 1 1.14 -7.42 13.43
CA MET A 1 2.00 -6.29 13.02
C MET A 1 1.15 -5.05 13.17
N HIS A 2 1.69 -4.03 13.85
CA HIS A 2 1.11 -2.70 13.90
C HIS A 2 2.31 -1.74 13.85
N GLU A 3 2.31 -0.85 12.86
CA GLU A 3 3.30 0.23 12.72
C GLU A 3 2.56 1.49 12.32
N ASP A 4 3.01 2.64 12.81
CA ASP A 4 2.38 3.92 12.52
C ASP A 4 3.39 5.06 12.58
N GLY A 5 3.04 6.19 11.98
CA GLY A 5 3.90 7.35 11.99
C GLY A 5 3.38 8.51 11.16
N SER A 6 4.28 9.47 10.96
CA SER A 6 4.05 10.60 10.06
C SER A 6 5.32 10.89 9.26
N VAL A 7 5.13 11.29 8.01
CA VAL A 7 6.21 11.68 7.10
C VAL A 7 5.66 12.80 6.21
N GLY A 8 6.34 13.96 6.23
CA GLY A 8 5.85 15.17 5.57
C GLY A 8 4.43 15.55 6.02
N THR A 9 3.52 15.66 5.06
CA THR A 9 2.10 16.01 5.28
C THR A 9 1.22 14.76 5.45
N VAL A 10 1.80 13.57 5.65
CA VAL A 10 1.05 12.32 5.67
C VAL A 10 1.18 11.64 7.03
N GLU A 11 0.04 11.33 7.62
CA GLU A 11 -0.07 10.40 8.75
C GLU A 11 -0.42 9.03 8.20
N TRP A 12 0.21 7.97 8.68
CA TRP A 12 -0.03 6.62 8.19
C TRP A 12 -0.02 5.59 9.31
N ALA A 13 -0.67 4.47 9.05
CA ALA A 13 -0.62 3.28 9.88
C ALA A 13 -0.76 2.01 9.04
N VAL A 14 -0.20 0.93 9.55
CA VAL A 14 -0.26 -0.41 9.00
C VAL A 14 -0.76 -1.34 10.09
N ALA A 15 -1.73 -2.17 9.75
CA ALA A 15 -2.16 -3.29 10.58
C ALA A 15 -2.12 -4.57 9.73
N GLY A 16 -1.54 -5.64 10.29
CA GLY A 16 -1.51 -6.92 9.58
C GLY A 16 -1.30 -8.13 10.48
N ARG A 17 -1.65 -9.32 9.99
CA ARG A 17 -1.44 -10.59 10.66
C ARG A 17 -1.00 -11.66 9.66
N ALA A 18 -0.29 -12.66 10.16
CA ALA A 18 -0.04 -13.88 9.41
C ALA A 18 -1.29 -14.77 9.39
N LEU A 19 -1.39 -15.62 8.37
CA LEU A 19 -2.33 -16.72 8.26
C LEU A 19 -2.31 -17.54 9.56
N PRO A 20 -3.48 -17.91 10.13
CA PRO A 20 -3.52 -18.76 11.31
C PRO A 20 -2.67 -20.03 11.16
N GLY A 21 -1.73 -20.22 12.10
CA GLY A 21 -0.78 -21.33 12.08
C GLY A 21 0.56 -21.02 11.39
N GLN A 22 0.67 -19.91 10.66
CA GLN A 22 1.96 -19.40 10.18
C GLN A 22 2.62 -18.51 11.24
N ARG A 23 3.96 -18.59 11.31
CA ARG A 23 4.75 -17.74 12.21
C ARG A 23 5.10 -16.38 11.62
N VAL A 24 5.08 -16.28 10.29
CA VAL A 24 5.55 -15.12 9.51
C VAL A 24 4.54 -14.92 8.38
N SER A 25 4.12 -13.67 8.19
CA SER A 25 3.26 -13.29 7.06
C SER A 25 4.08 -13.18 5.77
N GLY A 26 3.50 -13.56 4.64
CA GLY A 26 4.01 -13.24 3.30
C GLY A 26 3.86 -11.77 2.92
N ASP A 27 2.97 -11.03 3.60
CA ASP A 27 2.69 -9.63 3.31
C ASP A 27 3.75 -8.69 3.89
N ARG A 28 4.07 -7.62 3.17
CA ARG A 28 4.90 -6.51 3.64
C ARG A 28 4.32 -5.16 3.26
N SER A 29 4.53 -4.19 4.14
CA SER A 29 4.34 -2.77 3.86
C SER A 29 5.68 -2.04 3.85
N VAL A 30 5.75 -0.97 3.06
CA VAL A 30 6.90 -0.05 3.04
C VAL A 30 6.35 1.36 3.06
N VAL A 31 6.92 2.21 3.91
CA VAL A 31 6.64 3.65 3.95
C VAL A 31 7.97 4.38 4.01
N LEU A 32 8.26 5.19 2.98
CA LEU A 32 9.57 5.82 2.80
C LEU A 32 9.41 7.29 2.42
N ASP A 33 10.22 8.14 3.02
CA ASP A 33 10.46 9.51 2.53
C ASP A 33 11.22 9.42 1.20
N ALA A 34 10.55 9.80 0.10
CA ALA A 34 11.09 9.74 -1.25
C ALA A 34 11.81 11.04 -1.66
N GLY A 35 11.91 12.02 -0.77
CA GLY A 35 12.48 13.34 -1.06
C GLY A 35 11.48 14.31 -1.69
N ASP A 36 11.83 15.59 -1.73
CA ASP A 36 11.01 16.66 -2.33
C ASP A 36 9.55 16.71 -1.82
N GLY A 37 9.35 16.37 -0.54
CA GLY A 37 8.03 16.31 0.09
C GLY A 37 7.20 15.10 -0.32
N SER A 38 7.77 14.17 -1.08
CA SER A 38 7.10 12.97 -1.58
C SER A 38 7.24 11.79 -0.63
N VAL A 39 6.22 10.93 -0.59
CA VAL A 39 6.17 9.76 0.27
C VAL A 39 5.80 8.53 -0.56
N LEU A 40 6.68 7.53 -0.54
CA LEU A 40 6.47 6.24 -1.20
C LEU A 40 5.83 5.26 -0.22
N PHE A 41 4.66 4.75 -0.59
CA PHE A 41 3.98 3.63 0.03
C PHE A 41 4.07 2.41 -0.88
N ALA A 42 4.28 1.24 -0.29
CA ALA A 42 4.10 -0.02 -0.99
C ALA A 42 3.42 -1.04 -0.10
N VAL A 43 2.61 -1.89 -0.72
CA VAL A 43 2.13 -3.14 -0.13
C VAL A 43 2.47 -4.28 -1.09
N LEU A 44 3.04 -5.33 -0.53
CA LEU A 44 3.49 -6.52 -1.22
C LEU A 44 2.80 -7.73 -0.60
N ASP A 45 2.27 -8.61 -1.44
CA ASP A 45 1.66 -9.89 -1.09
C ASP A 45 2.48 -10.99 -1.75
N GLY A 46 3.36 -11.62 -0.97
CA GLY A 46 4.26 -12.67 -1.45
C GLY A 46 3.48 -13.95 -1.75
N LEU A 47 3.77 -14.63 -2.87
CA LEU A 47 2.94 -15.76 -3.30
C LEU A 47 2.91 -16.92 -2.29
N GLY A 48 1.71 -17.26 -1.84
CA GLY A 48 1.45 -18.26 -0.80
C GLY A 48 1.73 -17.66 0.59
N HIS A 49 2.17 -18.48 1.54
CA HIS A 49 2.32 -18.02 2.93
C HIS A 49 3.65 -18.49 3.56
N GLY A 50 4.00 -17.88 4.69
CA GLY A 50 5.17 -18.23 5.49
C GLY A 50 6.49 -17.69 4.93
N ALA A 51 7.60 -18.28 5.38
CA ALA A 51 8.94 -17.72 5.16
C ALA A 51 9.35 -17.56 3.67
N ALA A 52 8.85 -18.41 2.78
CA ALA A 52 9.19 -18.32 1.35
C ALA A 52 8.43 -17.18 0.63
N ALA A 53 7.21 -16.87 1.06
CA ALA A 53 6.47 -15.69 0.60
C ALA A 53 7.12 -14.41 1.15
N ALA A 54 7.46 -14.44 2.44
CA ALA A 54 8.19 -13.37 3.11
C ALA A 54 9.52 -13.01 2.42
N ASP A 55 10.35 -13.98 2.03
CA ASP A 55 11.63 -13.70 1.36
C ASP A 55 11.47 -12.89 0.06
N ALA A 56 10.41 -13.16 -0.72
CA ALA A 56 10.11 -12.39 -1.92
C ALA A 56 9.80 -10.92 -1.57
N ALA A 57 8.84 -10.73 -0.65
CA ALA A 57 8.41 -9.40 -0.24
C ALA A 57 9.53 -8.60 0.45
N ASP A 58 10.37 -9.26 1.26
CA ASP A 58 11.51 -8.65 1.97
C ASP A 58 12.59 -8.16 0.99
N ARG A 59 12.90 -8.92 -0.07
CA ARG A 59 13.85 -8.50 -1.12
C ARG A 59 13.37 -7.27 -1.88
N ALA A 60 12.10 -7.24 -2.24
CA ALA A 60 11.52 -6.07 -2.90
C ALA A 60 11.47 -4.86 -1.96
N ALA A 61 11.14 -5.04 -0.68
CA ALA A 61 11.19 -3.98 0.31
C ALA A 61 12.59 -3.35 0.43
N GLN A 62 13.65 -4.16 0.41
CA GLN A 62 15.03 -3.66 0.41
C GLN A 62 15.35 -2.84 -0.85
N VAL A 63 14.94 -3.33 -2.03
CA VAL A 63 15.11 -2.58 -3.30
C VAL A 63 14.41 -1.23 -3.25
N LEU A 64 13.17 -1.18 -2.73
CA LEU A 64 12.43 0.07 -2.58
C LEU A 64 13.17 1.03 -1.64
N ALA A 65 13.71 0.55 -0.53
CA ALA A 65 14.46 1.38 0.41
C ALA A 65 15.72 2.01 -0.23
N ASP A 66 16.44 1.22 -1.03
CA ASP A 66 17.69 1.64 -1.69
C ASP A 66 17.45 2.58 -2.88
N ASN A 67 16.26 2.53 -3.49
CA ASN A 67 15.94 3.24 -4.75
C ASN A 67 14.72 4.16 -4.65
N ARG A 68 14.28 4.52 -3.44
CA ARG A 68 12.99 5.19 -3.14
C ARG A 68 12.63 6.45 -3.93
N ALA A 69 13.60 7.10 -4.58
CA ALA A 69 13.40 8.30 -5.40
C ALA A 69 13.19 7.98 -6.91
N GLU A 70 13.33 6.73 -7.32
CA GLU A 70 13.12 6.31 -8.71
C GLU A 70 11.62 6.33 -9.09
N PRO A 71 11.30 6.52 -10.38
CA PRO A 71 9.93 6.40 -10.89
C PRO A 71 9.29 5.04 -10.58
N LEU A 72 7.96 5.00 -10.39
CA LEU A 72 7.25 3.79 -9.96
C LEU A 72 7.41 2.60 -10.92
N ASP A 73 7.46 2.84 -12.23
CA ASP A 73 7.70 1.81 -13.24
C ASP A 73 9.13 1.25 -13.17
N VAL A 74 10.11 2.11 -12.92
CA VAL A 74 11.50 1.71 -12.66
C VAL A 74 11.59 0.87 -11.39
N LEU A 75 10.98 1.32 -10.28
CA LEU A 75 10.91 0.57 -9.02
C LEU A 75 10.28 -0.81 -9.22
N MET A 76 9.18 -0.89 -9.96
CA MET A 76 8.50 -2.16 -10.25
C MET A 76 9.40 -3.14 -11.01
N VAL A 77 10.19 -2.65 -11.98
CA VAL A 77 11.17 -3.47 -12.73
C VAL A 77 12.32 -3.92 -11.83
N LEU A 78 12.82 -3.06 -10.94
CA LEU A 78 13.87 -3.41 -9.99
C LEU A 78 13.37 -4.49 -9.00
N CYS A 79 12.17 -4.32 -8.46
CA CYS A 79 11.52 -5.34 -7.62
C CYS A 79 11.37 -6.67 -8.36
N HIS A 80 10.94 -6.65 -9.63
CA HIS A 80 10.83 -7.86 -10.44
C HIS A 80 12.16 -8.60 -10.57
N ARG A 81 13.26 -7.88 -10.81
CA ARG A 81 14.59 -8.50 -10.92
C ARG A 81 15.06 -9.08 -9.59
N ALA A 82 14.85 -8.38 -8.48
CA ALA A 82 15.28 -8.85 -7.17
C ALA A 82 14.50 -10.09 -6.67
N MET A 83 13.28 -10.27 -7.17
CA MET A 83 12.42 -11.40 -6.83
C MET A 83 12.51 -12.58 -7.82
N ALA A 84 13.36 -12.53 -8.85
CA ALA A 84 13.38 -13.52 -9.94
C ALA A 84 13.57 -14.99 -9.48
N ASP A 85 14.33 -15.22 -8.41
CA ASP A 85 14.59 -16.55 -7.84
C ASP A 85 13.76 -16.84 -6.58
N THR A 86 12.61 -16.18 -6.45
CA THR A 86 11.70 -16.32 -5.30
C THR A 86 10.33 -16.82 -5.76
N ARG A 87 9.34 -16.83 -4.87
CA ARG A 87 7.95 -17.07 -5.26
C ARG A 87 7.33 -15.90 -6.04
N GLY A 88 7.96 -14.72 -5.98
CA GLY A 88 7.38 -13.48 -6.46
C GLY A 88 6.28 -12.95 -5.53
N ALA A 89 5.71 -11.82 -5.93
CA ALA A 89 4.66 -11.14 -5.17
C ALA A 89 3.70 -10.39 -6.10
N ALA A 90 2.49 -10.15 -5.63
CA ALA A 90 1.70 -9.02 -6.07
C ALA A 90 2.18 -7.76 -5.35
N VAL A 91 2.23 -6.63 -6.07
CA VAL A 91 2.82 -5.39 -5.58
C VAL A 91 1.99 -4.21 -6.04
N SER A 92 1.64 -3.34 -5.10
CA SER A 92 1.15 -1.99 -5.41
C SER A 92 2.09 -0.96 -4.82
N LEU A 93 2.50 -0.01 -5.65
CA LEU A 93 3.32 1.15 -5.30
C LEU A 93 2.46 2.41 -5.41
N VAL A 94 2.57 3.29 -4.44
CA VAL A 94 1.86 4.57 -4.41
C VAL A 94 2.83 5.66 -3.97
N LEU A 95 2.99 6.70 -4.78
CA LEU A 95 3.78 7.89 -4.46
C LEU A 95 2.83 9.06 -4.22
N PHE A 96 2.80 9.58 -3.00
CA PHE A 96 2.25 10.92 -2.75
C PHE A 96 3.34 11.92 -3.14
N THR A 97 3.01 12.84 -4.03
CA THR A 97 3.91 13.91 -4.48
C THR A 97 3.71 15.15 -3.61
N GLY A 98 4.68 16.07 -3.64
CA GLY A 98 4.55 17.37 -2.98
C GLY A 98 3.48 18.30 -3.57
N ASP A 99 2.92 17.97 -4.74
CA ASP A 99 1.99 18.82 -5.50
C ASP A 99 0.52 18.40 -5.36
N ASP A 100 0.14 17.76 -4.25
CA ASP A 100 -1.21 17.22 -4.02
C ASP A 100 -1.65 16.20 -5.08
N GLU A 101 -0.70 15.48 -5.68
CA GLU A 101 -0.96 14.34 -6.58
C GLU A 101 -0.54 13.02 -5.95
N LEU A 102 -1.28 11.98 -6.30
CA LEU A 102 -0.99 10.59 -5.97
C LEU A 102 -0.75 9.85 -7.29
N GLN A 103 0.43 9.25 -7.41
CA GLN A 103 0.77 8.34 -8.50
C GLN A 103 0.72 6.91 -7.99
N TRP A 104 0.17 5.97 -8.76
CA TRP A 104 0.19 4.56 -8.39
C TRP A 104 0.51 3.65 -9.57
N LEU A 105 1.05 2.48 -9.26
CA LEU A 105 1.30 1.39 -10.19
C LEU A 105 1.16 0.07 -9.45
N GLY A 106 0.29 -0.81 -9.94
CA GLY A 106 0.03 -2.10 -9.33
C GLY A 106 0.09 -3.27 -10.31
N VAL A 107 0.71 -4.37 -9.87
CA VAL A 107 0.76 -5.65 -10.57
C VAL A 107 0.26 -6.73 -9.62
N GLY A 108 -0.78 -7.46 -10.02
CA GLY A 108 -1.41 -8.50 -9.20
C GLY A 108 -2.74 -8.03 -8.59
N ASN A 109 -2.94 -8.33 -7.30
CA ASN A 109 -4.21 -8.24 -6.57
C ASN A 109 -4.17 -7.28 -5.35
N VAL A 110 -3.04 -6.64 -5.05
CA VAL A 110 -2.94 -5.68 -3.93
C VAL A 110 -3.72 -4.42 -4.28
N GLU A 111 -4.86 -4.19 -3.63
CA GLU A 111 -5.73 -3.08 -3.96
C GLU A 111 -5.23 -1.76 -3.38
N SER A 112 -5.55 -0.65 -4.05
CA SER A 112 -5.27 0.71 -3.57
C SER A 112 -6.42 1.63 -3.94
N ARG A 113 -6.98 2.33 -2.94
CA ARG A 113 -8.16 3.17 -3.07
C ARG A 113 -7.94 4.50 -2.34
N VAL A 114 -8.39 5.60 -2.94
CA VAL A 114 -8.55 6.87 -2.22
C VAL A 114 -9.98 6.97 -1.73
N VAL A 115 -10.15 7.08 -0.42
CA VAL A 115 -11.44 7.23 0.25
C VAL A 115 -11.55 8.65 0.80
N ALA A 116 -12.71 9.27 0.58
CA ALA A 116 -13.00 10.64 1.01
C ALA A 116 -14.35 10.70 1.73
N ILE A 117 -14.59 11.79 2.46
CA ILE A 117 -15.91 12.08 3.01
C ILE A 117 -16.87 12.35 1.84
N GLY A 118 -17.89 11.50 1.69
CA GLY A 118 -18.98 11.68 0.73
C GLY A 118 -20.27 12.20 1.39
N PRO A 119 -21.33 12.45 0.60
CA PRO A 119 -22.63 12.84 1.15
C PRO A 119 -23.21 11.74 2.05
N GLY A 120 -23.17 11.95 3.36
CA GLY A 120 -23.76 11.07 4.38
C GLY A 120 -22.90 9.88 4.81
N LYS A 121 -21.92 9.43 4.00
CA LYS A 121 -20.98 8.36 4.35
C LYS A 121 -19.66 8.47 3.57
N PRO A 122 -18.57 7.78 3.99
CA PRO A 122 -17.35 7.69 3.18
C PRO A 122 -17.65 7.14 1.79
N ALA A 123 -16.85 7.57 0.81
CA ALA A 123 -16.96 7.10 -0.57
C ALA A 123 -15.58 6.94 -1.21
N VAL A 124 -15.45 5.94 -2.09
CA VAL A 124 -14.27 5.78 -2.93
C VAL A 124 -14.26 6.88 -3.99
N ARG A 125 -13.22 7.71 -3.97
CA ARG A 125 -13.01 8.79 -4.96
C ARG A 125 -12.21 8.30 -6.16
N ALA A 126 -11.27 7.38 -5.94
CA ALA A 126 -10.46 6.78 -6.98
C ALA A 126 -9.98 5.38 -6.56
N THR A 127 -9.80 4.49 -7.53
CA THR A 127 -9.26 3.13 -7.35
C THR A 127 -8.14 2.92 -8.36
N ALA A 128 -7.02 2.33 -7.93
CA ALA A 128 -5.93 1.96 -8.82
C ALA A 128 -6.35 0.85 -9.79
N LEU A 129 -6.11 1.02 -11.09
CA LEU A 129 -6.23 -0.08 -12.03
C LEU A 129 -4.99 -0.97 -11.92
N LEU A 130 -5.19 -2.22 -11.51
CA LEU A 130 -4.13 -3.21 -11.38
C LEU A 130 -3.94 -3.96 -12.70
N THR A 131 -2.68 -4.23 -13.07
CA THR A 131 -2.35 -5.06 -14.22
C THR A 131 -2.13 -6.50 -13.77
N GLY A 132 -2.69 -7.49 -14.46
CA GLY A 132 -2.48 -8.90 -14.13
C GLY A 132 -1.02 -9.31 -14.32
N GLY A 133 -0.43 -9.97 -13.32
CA GLY A 133 0.95 -10.44 -13.35
C GLY A 133 1.46 -10.83 -11.97
N ILE A 134 2.70 -11.31 -11.92
CA ILE A 134 3.41 -11.66 -10.68
C ILE A 134 4.80 -11.05 -10.77
N VAL A 135 5.11 -10.11 -9.90
CA VAL A 135 6.42 -9.46 -9.83
C VAL A 135 7.43 -10.52 -9.33
N GLY A 136 8.57 -10.66 -9.99
CA GLY A 136 9.47 -11.82 -9.79
C GLY A 136 9.23 -13.02 -10.71
N TYR A 137 8.12 -13.10 -11.45
CA TYR A 137 7.84 -14.25 -12.34
C TYR A 137 7.34 -13.83 -13.73
N LEU A 138 6.22 -13.11 -13.80
CA LEU A 138 5.61 -12.64 -15.04
C LEU A 138 5.23 -11.17 -14.90
N LEU A 139 6.14 -10.28 -15.31
CA LEU A 139 5.89 -8.84 -15.32
C LEU A 139 5.23 -8.43 -16.65
N PRO A 140 4.14 -7.64 -16.62
CA PRO A 140 3.56 -7.06 -17.82
C PRO A 140 4.58 -6.19 -18.56
N PRO A 141 4.64 -6.25 -19.91
CA PRO A 141 5.61 -5.47 -20.67
C PRO A 141 5.30 -3.96 -20.66
N ASN A 142 4.04 -3.58 -20.45
CA ASN A 142 3.58 -2.21 -20.43
C ASN A 142 3.11 -1.85 -19.01
N LEU A 143 4.01 -1.30 -18.22
CA LEU A 143 3.67 -0.70 -16.93
C LEU A 143 3.15 0.72 -17.18
N GLN A 144 2.03 1.07 -16.56
CA GLN A 144 1.39 2.37 -16.72
C GLN A 144 1.08 2.96 -15.35
N THR A 145 1.90 3.95 -14.98
CA THR A 145 1.62 4.78 -13.81
C THR A 145 0.38 5.61 -14.07
N GLN A 146 -0.55 5.62 -13.11
CA GLN A 146 -1.74 6.44 -13.15
C GLN A 146 -1.63 7.53 -12.08
N THR A 147 -2.09 8.73 -12.40
CA THR A 147 -2.05 9.88 -11.50
C THR A 147 -3.46 10.35 -11.19
N VAL A 148 -3.73 10.62 -9.91
CA VAL A 148 -4.97 11.24 -9.44
C VAL A 148 -4.64 12.35 -8.46
N ALA A 149 -5.46 13.41 -8.43
CA ALA A 149 -5.34 14.42 -7.38
C ALA A 149 -5.65 13.80 -6.01
N ILE A 150 -4.98 14.23 -4.95
CA ILE A 150 -5.30 13.91 -3.54
C ILE A 150 -5.55 15.18 -2.75
N ARG A 151 -6.57 15.19 -1.89
CA ARG A 151 -6.96 16.38 -1.12
C ARG A 151 -6.63 16.21 0.36
N PRO A 152 -6.36 17.30 1.09
CA PRO A 152 -6.29 17.22 2.54
C PRO A 152 -7.57 16.59 3.12
N GLY A 153 -7.38 15.62 4.00
CA GLY A 153 -8.44 14.81 4.61
C GLY A 153 -8.68 13.46 3.92
N ASP A 154 -8.31 13.30 2.64
CA ASP A 154 -8.42 12.03 1.94
C ASP A 154 -7.51 10.97 2.55
N VAL A 155 -7.96 9.71 2.48
CA VAL A 155 -7.25 8.55 3.02
C VAL A 155 -6.97 7.58 1.86
N LEU A 156 -5.70 7.32 1.59
CA LEU A 156 -5.28 6.14 0.84
C LEU A 156 -5.47 4.92 1.73
N VAL A 157 -6.15 3.90 1.20
CA VAL A 157 -6.20 2.56 1.79
C VAL A 157 -5.63 1.58 0.78
N MET A 158 -4.60 0.84 1.19
CA MET A 158 -4.03 -0.28 0.45
C MET A 158 -4.31 -1.57 1.22
N SER A 159 -4.68 -2.65 0.54
CA SER A 159 -5.00 -3.92 1.20
C SER A 159 -4.64 -5.13 0.35
N THR A 160 -4.11 -6.16 0.99
CA THR A 160 -3.92 -7.48 0.38
C THR A 160 -5.24 -8.24 0.28
N ASP A 161 -5.28 -9.34 -0.47
CA ASP A 161 -6.53 -10.08 -0.69
C ASP A 161 -6.99 -10.89 0.53
N GLY A 162 -6.18 -10.98 1.59
CA GLY A 162 -6.58 -11.40 2.92
C GLY A 162 -7.60 -10.48 3.62
N ILE A 163 -7.86 -9.30 3.06
CA ILE A 163 -8.90 -8.36 3.51
C ILE A 163 -10.12 -8.46 2.59
N VAL A 164 -11.31 -8.55 3.17
CA VAL A 164 -12.58 -8.44 2.44
C VAL A 164 -12.79 -6.99 1.99
N SER A 165 -12.95 -6.76 0.69
CA SER A 165 -12.98 -5.45 0.04
C SER A 165 -14.09 -4.49 0.46
N ASP A 166 -15.11 -4.99 1.16
CA ASP A 166 -16.37 -4.28 1.46
C ASP A 166 -16.30 -3.58 2.83
N PHE A 167 -15.26 -2.76 3.03
CA PHE A 167 -15.02 -2.03 4.29
C PHE A 167 -15.29 -0.53 4.19
N VAL A 168 -15.44 0.04 2.99
CA VAL A 168 -15.48 1.51 2.82
C VAL A 168 -16.64 2.16 3.57
N ASP A 169 -17.81 1.52 3.53
CA ASP A 169 -19.03 2.03 4.17
C ASP A 169 -18.97 2.02 5.71
N THR A 170 -18.02 1.28 6.31
CA THR A 170 -17.87 1.16 7.76
C THR A 170 -16.81 2.09 8.34
N LEU A 171 -16.06 2.80 7.50
CA LEU A 171 -14.95 3.65 7.95
C LEU A 171 -15.43 4.92 8.64
N ASP A 172 -14.82 5.24 9.77
CA ASP A 172 -14.90 6.58 10.35
C ASP A 172 -13.66 7.40 9.95
N LEU A 173 -13.80 8.17 8.87
CA LEU A 173 -12.71 9.01 8.36
C LEU A 173 -12.37 10.19 9.27
N ALA A 174 -13.06 10.42 10.39
CA ALA A 174 -12.63 11.41 11.39
C ALA A 174 -11.55 10.87 12.35
N ARG A 175 -11.39 9.54 12.43
CA ARG A 175 -10.43 8.89 13.35
C ARG A 175 -9.00 8.87 12.81
N PRO A 176 -7.97 8.74 13.66
CA PRO A 176 -6.58 8.56 13.23
C PRO A 176 -6.37 7.40 12.24
N ALA A 177 -5.27 7.43 11.48
CA ALA A 177 -4.97 6.37 10.51
C ALA A 177 -4.81 4.99 11.18
N THR A 178 -4.27 4.96 12.41
CA THR A 178 -4.13 3.76 13.25
C THR A 178 -5.47 3.07 13.51
N ASP A 179 -6.46 3.86 13.94
CA ASP A 179 -7.80 3.37 14.20
C ASP A 179 -8.47 2.82 12.94
N ILE A 180 -8.28 3.48 11.80
CA ILE A 180 -8.82 3.04 10.50
C ILE A 180 -8.20 1.69 10.11
N ALA A 181 -6.88 1.57 10.15
CA ALA A 181 -6.18 0.33 9.80
C ALA A 181 -6.59 -0.82 10.74
N ASP A 182 -6.64 -0.57 12.04
CA ASP A 182 -7.04 -1.57 13.04
C ASP A 182 -8.51 -1.99 12.89
N ASP A 183 -9.42 -1.06 12.61
CA ASP A 183 -10.84 -1.37 12.41
C ASP A 183 -11.05 -2.18 11.12
N ILE A 184 -10.34 -1.87 10.03
CA ILE A 184 -10.39 -2.68 8.80
C ILE A 184 -9.88 -4.09 9.10
N LEU A 185 -8.70 -4.23 9.68
CA LEU A 185 -8.13 -5.55 9.98
C LEU A 185 -9.04 -6.35 10.93
N ARG A 186 -9.58 -5.74 12.00
CA ARG A 186 -10.40 -6.45 12.97
C ARG A 186 -11.71 -7.00 12.40
N HIS A 187 -12.34 -6.28 11.48
CA HIS A 187 -13.68 -6.62 11.00
C HIS A 187 -13.71 -7.29 9.62
N HIS A 188 -12.66 -7.12 8.81
CA HIS A 188 -12.65 -7.54 7.41
C HIS A 188 -11.56 -8.58 7.08
N VAL A 189 -10.81 -9.07 8.07
CA VAL A 189 -9.78 -10.09 7.81
C VAL A 189 -10.37 -11.48 7.53
N LYS A 190 -9.75 -12.19 6.58
CA LYS A 190 -10.03 -13.60 6.29
C LYS A 190 -9.13 -14.50 7.12
N ASP A 191 -9.64 -15.66 7.55
CA ASP A 191 -8.83 -16.69 8.24
C ASP A 191 -8.09 -17.64 7.28
N THR A 192 -8.20 -17.40 5.97
CA THR A 192 -7.66 -18.26 4.92
C THR A 192 -6.40 -17.72 4.27
N ASP A 193 -5.95 -16.52 4.66
CA ASP A 193 -4.73 -15.93 4.11
C ASP A 193 -3.98 -15.05 5.11
N ASP A 194 -2.76 -14.66 4.72
CA ASP A 194 -2.05 -13.51 5.28
C ASP A 194 -2.87 -12.23 5.00
N ALA A 195 -2.82 -11.25 5.90
CA ALA A 195 -3.61 -10.03 5.71
C ALA A 195 -2.88 -8.79 6.19
N LEU A 196 -2.90 -7.76 5.34
CA LEU A 196 -2.30 -6.47 5.61
C LEU A 196 -3.17 -5.34 5.05
N VAL A 197 -3.32 -4.29 5.85
CA VAL A 197 -3.92 -3.02 5.45
C VAL A 197 -2.97 -1.87 5.81
N LEU A 198 -2.80 -0.94 4.88
CA LEU A 198 -2.13 0.34 5.08
C LEU A 198 -3.13 1.45 4.88
N ALA A 199 -3.25 2.35 5.86
CA ALA A 199 -4.04 3.58 5.77
C ALA A 199 -3.10 4.78 5.84
N ALA A 200 -3.19 5.71 4.88
CA ALA A 200 -2.40 6.93 4.85
C ALA A 200 -3.29 8.14 4.56
N ARG A 201 -3.33 9.09 5.51
CA ARG A 201 -4.14 10.29 5.44
C ARG A 201 -3.29 11.48 5.02
N HIS A 202 -3.69 12.13 3.94
CA HIS A 202 -3.11 13.41 3.57
C HIS A 202 -3.62 14.50 4.52
N ARG A 203 -2.75 15.06 5.36
CA ARG A 203 -3.07 16.12 6.33
C ARG A 203 -2.99 17.53 5.73
N GLY A 204 -2.49 17.67 4.50
CA GLY A 204 -2.20 18.97 3.89
C GLY A 204 -0.93 19.61 4.45
N PRO A 205 -0.50 20.75 3.89
CA PRO A 205 0.69 21.46 4.37
C PRO A 205 0.57 21.82 5.85
N ILE A 206 1.64 21.60 6.61
CA ILE A 206 1.71 21.99 8.02
C ILE A 206 1.59 23.52 8.07
N ALA A 207 0.50 24.02 8.65
CA ALA A 207 0.30 25.45 8.85
C ALA A 207 1.40 25.98 9.78
N GLY A 208 2.45 26.60 9.21
CA GLY A 208 3.57 27.14 10.00
C GLY A 208 4.89 27.38 9.26
N ALA A 209 5.06 26.92 8.03
CA ALA A 209 6.22 27.29 7.21
C ALA A 209 5.86 28.43 6.25
N SER A 210 6.04 29.67 6.70
CA SER A 210 6.08 30.88 5.87
C SER A 210 7.30 31.69 6.25
#